data_AF-A0A927HPC6-F1
#
_entry.id   AF-A0A927HPC6-F1
#
_cell.length_a   1.000
_cell.length_b   1.000
_cell.length_c   1.000
_cell.angle_alpha   90.00
_cell.angle_beta   90.00
_cell.angle_gamma   90.00
#
_symmetry.space_group_name_H-M   'P 1'
#
loop_
_entity.id
_entity.type
_entity.pdbx_description
1 polymer ?
#
loop_
_entity_poly.entity_id
_entity_poly.type
_entity_poly.pdbx_seq_one_letter_code
_entity_poly.pdbx_strand_id
1 'polypeptide(L)'
;MTVAITTNTTEQTLNTIQSFKIARMPLNQAQNEVSDLLEEAIVDIENNPLQYPVDVQAQAQGVMLRRWIDSSGKYICLFRYNPTTDTAILDIFASTRQDYLALLYLVQISRP
;
A
#
# COMPACT_ATOMS: atom_id res chain seq x y z
N MET A 1 -14.67 9.82 9.83
CA MET A 1 -13.60 8.90 10.26
C MET A 1 -13.21 8.22 8.98
N THR A 2 -11.96 8.40 8.56
CA THR A 2 -11.52 7.87 7.29
C THR A 2 -11.71 6.36 7.27
N VAL A 3 -12.20 5.83 6.17
CA VAL A 3 -12.36 4.38 5.97
C VAL A 3 -11.33 3.91 4.96
N ALA A 4 -10.45 3.00 5.38
CA ALA A 4 -9.53 2.31 4.50
C ALA A 4 -10.23 1.14 3.79
N ILE A 5 -10.10 1.09 2.47
CA ILE A 5 -10.62 0.00 1.65
C ILE A 5 -9.49 -0.67 0.88
N THR A 6 -9.56 -1.99 0.82
CA THR A 6 -8.68 -2.83 0.00
C THR A 6 -9.31 -3.06 -1.37
N THR A 7 -8.47 -3.49 -2.30
CA THR A 7 -8.82 -3.82 -3.68
C THR A 7 -8.22 -5.18 -4.03
N ASN A 8 -8.61 -5.74 -5.18
CA ASN A 8 -7.99 -6.96 -5.70
C ASN A 8 -6.47 -6.80 -5.87
N THR A 9 -5.97 -5.61 -6.22
CA THR A 9 -4.53 -5.34 -6.34
C THR A 9 -3.84 -5.36 -4.97
N THR A 10 -4.51 -4.90 -3.92
CA THR A 10 -4.03 -5.01 -2.54
C THR A 10 -3.78 -6.46 -2.17
N GLU A 11 -4.77 -7.32 -2.40
CA GLU A 11 -4.68 -8.75 -2.09
C GLU A 11 -3.57 -9.41 -2.91
N GLN A 12 -3.48 -9.13 -4.21
CA GLN A 12 -2.44 -9.69 -5.08
C GLN A 12 -1.03 -9.30 -4.63
N THR A 13 -0.82 -8.04 -4.24
CA THR A 13 0.49 -7.54 -3.84
C THR A 13 0.90 -8.07 -2.47
N LEU A 14 -0.03 -8.13 -1.51
CA LEU A 14 0.17 -8.79 -0.21
C LEU A 14 0.47 -10.29 -0.37
N ASN A 15 -0.25 -11.00 -1.24
CA ASN A 15 0.01 -12.42 -1.55
C ASN A 15 1.39 -12.63 -2.20
N THR A 16 1.86 -11.66 -2.99
CA THR A 16 3.20 -11.68 -3.58
C THR A 16 4.27 -11.56 -2.50
N ILE A 17 4.07 -10.65 -1.53
CA ILE A 17 4.96 -10.52 -0.36
C ILE A 17 4.96 -11.81 0.47
N GLN A 18 3.78 -12.37 0.75
CA GLN A 18 3.63 -13.63 1.49
C GLN A 18 4.39 -14.77 0.79
N SER A 19 4.16 -14.95 -0.51
CA SER A 19 4.81 -15.98 -1.33
C SER A 19 6.33 -15.88 -1.29
N PHE A 20 6.86 -14.66 -1.36
CA PHE A 20 8.30 -14.43 -1.25
C PHE A 20 8.84 -14.79 0.15
N LYS A 21 8.10 -14.47 1.21
CA LYS A 21 8.50 -14.77 2.60
C LYS A 21 8.51 -16.27 2.90
N ILE A 22 7.57 -17.04 2.36
CA ILE A 22 7.47 -18.50 2.60
C ILE A 22 8.76 -19.25 2.21
N ALA A 23 9.57 -18.71 1.30
CA ALA A 23 10.89 -19.28 0.98
C ALA A 23 11.89 -19.25 2.15
N ARG A 24 11.63 -18.48 3.21
CA ARG A 24 12.55 -18.23 4.34
C ARG A 24 11.90 -18.37 5.72
N MET A 25 10.57 -18.54 5.78
CA MET A 25 9.83 -18.71 7.03
C MET A 25 8.59 -19.60 6.84
N PRO A 26 8.05 -20.20 7.90
CA PRO A 26 6.80 -20.98 7.85
C PRO A 26 5.61 -20.16 7.33
N LEU A 27 4.67 -20.83 6.67
CA LEU A 27 3.45 -20.22 6.10
C LEU A 27 2.68 -19.35 7.10
N ASN A 28 2.41 -19.89 8.31
CA ASN A 28 1.65 -19.15 9.32
C ASN A 28 2.36 -17.86 9.76
N GLN A 29 3.70 -17.87 9.83
CA GLN A 29 4.46 -16.66 10.16
C GLN A 29 4.38 -15.64 9.02
N ALA A 30 4.50 -16.08 7.76
CA ALA A 30 4.37 -15.20 6.61
C ALA A 30 2.95 -14.60 6.48
N GLN A 31 1.92 -15.37 6.81
CA GLN A 31 0.52 -14.90 6.85
C GLN A 31 0.34 -13.84 7.94
N ASN A 32 0.83 -14.09 9.15
CA ASN A 32 0.74 -13.12 10.25
C ASN A 32 1.46 -11.83 9.89
N GLU A 33 2.69 -11.88 9.36
CA GLU A 33 3.42 -10.66 8.99
C GLU A 33 2.71 -9.82 7.93
N VAL A 34 1.98 -10.44 7.00
CA VAL A 34 1.23 -9.73 5.95
C VAL A 34 -0.09 -9.17 6.49
N SER A 35 -0.75 -9.90 7.40
CA SER A 35 -1.94 -9.40 8.12
C SER A 35 -1.58 -8.21 9.00
N ASP A 36 -0.51 -8.31 9.79
CA ASP A 36 -0.02 -7.26 10.68
C ASP A 36 0.35 -6.01 9.87
N LEU A 37 1.02 -6.18 8.72
CA LEU A 37 1.37 -5.09 7.80
C LEU A 37 0.13 -4.35 7.26
N LEU A 38 -0.93 -5.10 6.90
CA LEU A 38 -2.18 -4.51 6.43
C LEU A 38 -2.91 -3.77 7.56
N GLU A 39 -2.98 -4.38 8.75
CA GLU A 39 -3.62 -3.79 9.93
C GLU A 39 -2.94 -2.48 10.34
N GLU A 40 -1.61 -2.47 10.40
CA GLU A 40 -0.81 -1.28 10.71
C GLU A 40 -1.10 -0.15 9.72
N ALA A 41 -1.09 -0.46 8.41
CA ALA A 41 -1.39 0.51 7.37
C ALA A 41 -2.81 1.08 7.49
N ILE A 42 -3.81 0.23 7.78
CA ILE A 42 -5.20 0.67 7.98
C ILE A 42 -5.27 1.64 9.15
N VAL A 43 -4.76 1.26 10.32
CA VAL A 43 -4.83 2.08 11.54
C VAL A 43 -4.17 3.44 11.31
N ASP A 44 -2.97 3.46 10.74
CA ASP A 44 -2.20 4.68 10.53
C ASP A 44 -2.81 5.62 9.48
N ILE A 45 -3.33 5.05 8.39
CA ILE A 45 -3.93 5.82 7.29
C ILE A 45 -5.31 6.33 7.71
N GLU A 46 -6.11 5.55 8.43
CA GLU A 46 -7.43 5.99 8.92
C GLU A 46 -7.30 7.10 9.97
N ASN A 47 -6.26 7.06 10.81
CA ASN A 47 -6.04 8.07 11.84
C ASN A 47 -5.77 9.47 11.24
N ASN A 48 -4.95 9.56 10.20
CA ASN A 48 -4.73 10.80 9.46
C ASN A 48 -4.18 10.53 8.05
N PRO A 49 -5.01 10.42 7.01
CA PRO A 49 -4.53 10.16 5.65
C PRO A 49 -3.83 11.36 5.01
N LEU A 50 -4.08 12.57 5.53
CA LEU A 50 -3.54 13.82 4.97
C LEU A 50 -2.11 14.12 5.43
N GLN A 51 -1.61 13.45 6.48
CA GLN A 51 -0.22 13.59 6.92
C GLN A 51 0.79 13.10 5.87
N TYR A 52 0.37 12.19 5.00
CA TYR A 52 1.21 11.63 3.94
C TYR A 52 1.15 12.53 2.71
N PRO A 53 2.26 13.14 2.26
CA PRO A 53 2.22 14.04 1.11
C PRO A 53 1.84 13.30 -0.17
N VAL A 54 1.26 14.04 -1.12
CA VAL A 54 1.03 13.54 -2.47
C VAL A 54 2.37 13.39 -3.18
N ASP A 55 2.55 12.29 -3.89
CA ASP A 55 3.74 12.06 -4.70
C ASP A 55 3.74 12.98 -5.93
N VAL A 56 4.79 13.79 -6.05
CA VAL A 56 4.91 14.82 -7.09
C VAL A 56 5.04 14.21 -8.48
N GLN A 57 5.74 13.08 -8.61
CA GLN A 57 5.92 12.42 -9.91
C GLN A 57 4.63 11.79 -10.39
N ALA A 58 3.91 11.12 -9.49
CA ALA A 58 2.58 10.57 -9.76
C ALA A 58 1.58 11.70 -10.09
N GLN A 59 1.63 12.81 -9.35
CA GLN A 59 0.76 13.97 -9.58
C GLN A 59 0.99 14.59 -10.96
N ALA A 60 2.24 14.69 -11.41
CA ALA A 60 2.58 15.16 -12.76
C ALA A 60 1.96 14.28 -13.86
N GLN A 61 1.63 13.03 -13.54
CA GLN A 61 0.94 12.08 -14.43
C GLN A 61 -0.58 11.99 -14.16
N GLY A 62 -1.16 12.95 -13.43
CA GLY A 62 -2.59 12.98 -13.11
C GLY A 62 -3.01 11.96 -12.04
N VAL A 63 -2.07 11.52 -11.18
CA VAL A 63 -2.33 10.55 -10.11
C VAL A 63 -2.12 11.18 -8.75
N MET A 64 -3.19 11.31 -7.95
CA MET A 64 -3.08 11.76 -6.56
C MET A 64 -2.72 10.58 -5.65
N LEU A 65 -1.47 10.12 -5.73
CA LEU A 65 -0.94 9.01 -4.94
C LEU A 65 -0.30 9.52 -3.65
N ARG A 66 -0.47 8.77 -2.57
CA ARG A 66 0.23 8.98 -1.30
C ARG A 66 0.96 7.69 -0.93
N ARG A 67 1.96 7.82 -0.06
CA ARG A 67 2.80 6.71 0.38
C ARG A 67 2.82 6.63 1.90
N TRP A 68 2.41 5.47 2.42
CA TRP A 68 2.69 5.05 3.77
C TRP A 68 3.92 4.12 3.76
N ILE A 69 4.72 4.17 4.82
CA ILE A 69 5.90 3.33 5.03
C ILE A 69 5.71 2.67 6.39
N ASP A 70 5.90 1.36 6.45
CA ASP A 70 5.75 0.62 7.70
C ASP A 70 6.75 1.04 8.77
N SER A 71 6.44 0.77 10.03
CA SER A 71 7.33 1.06 11.17
C SER A 71 8.73 0.47 11.03
N SER A 72 8.89 -0.63 10.27
CA SER A 72 10.21 -1.23 10.02
C SER A 72 10.98 -0.62 8.84
N GLY A 73 10.34 0.22 8.02
CA GLY A 73 10.92 0.84 6.83
C GLY A 73 11.20 -0.13 5.66
N LYS A 74 10.62 -1.33 5.69
CA LYS A 74 10.85 -2.39 4.69
C LYS A 74 9.76 -2.47 3.64
N TYR A 75 8.59 -1.94 3.96
CA TYR A 75 7.39 -2.01 3.15
C TYR A 75 6.79 -0.63 2.95
N ILE A 76 6.12 -0.48 1.81
CA ILE A 76 5.37 0.70 1.46
C ILE A 76 3.96 0.30 1.06
N CYS A 77 2.99 1.12 1.44
CA CYS A 77 1.66 1.10 0.87
C CYS A 77 1.49 2.35 0.01
N LEU A 78 1.15 2.15 -1.27
CA LEU A 78 0.71 3.22 -2.15
C LEU A 78 -0.81 3.29 -2.07
N PHE A 79 -1.33 4.44 -1.69
CA PHE A 79 -2.76 4.62 -1.46
C PHE A 79 -3.26 5.93 -2.04
N ARG A 80 -4.56 5.99 -2.33
CA ARG A 80 -5.27 7.19 -2.77
C ARG A 80 -6.25 7.62 -1.70
N TYR A 81 -6.40 8.91 -1.48
CA TYR A 81 -7.36 9.43 -0.52
C TYR A 81 -8.37 10.35 -1.22
N ASN A 82 -9.66 10.05 -1.03
CA ASN A 82 -10.76 10.90 -1.47
C ASN A 82 -11.28 11.73 -0.29
N PRO A 83 -11.00 13.05 -0.26
CA PRO A 83 -11.45 13.90 0.84
C PRO A 83 -12.98 14.11 0.86
N THR A 84 -13.67 13.91 -0.26
CA THR A 84 -15.14 14.08 -0.34
C THR A 84 -15.88 12.93 0.34
N THR A 85 -15.39 11.70 0.19
CA THR A 85 -16.01 10.50 0.77
C THR A 85 -15.31 10.02 2.05
N ASP A 86 -14.25 10.72 2.46
CA ASP A 86 -13.37 10.33 3.57
C ASP A 86 -12.89 8.87 3.44
N THR A 87 -12.46 8.49 2.24
CA THR A 87 -12.09 7.10 1.91
C THR A 87 -10.64 7.02 1.45
N ALA A 88 -9.87 6.10 2.04
CA ALA A 88 -8.53 5.76 1.61
C ALA A 88 -8.54 4.41 0.87
N ILE A 89 -8.04 4.37 -0.35
CA ILE A 89 -7.92 3.15 -1.15
C ILE A 89 -6.47 2.70 -1.10
N LEU A 90 -6.20 1.57 -0.45
CA LEU A 90 -4.86 1.02 -0.27
C LEU A 90 -4.53 0.15 -1.48
N ASP A 91 -3.92 0.70 -2.53
CA ASP A 91 -3.81 0.01 -3.83
C ASP A 91 -2.71 -1.06 -3.87
N ILE A 92 -1.49 -0.72 -3.43
CA ILE A 92 -0.30 -1.57 -3.62
C ILE A 92 0.51 -1.66 -2.34
N PHE A 93 0.85 -2.89 -1.94
CA PHE A 93 1.89 -3.16 -0.95
C PHE A 93 3.16 -3.66 -1.64
N ALA A 94 4.30 -3.08 -1.30
CA ALA A 94 5.57 -3.40 -1.93
C ALA A 94 6.72 -3.32 -0.94
N SER A 95 7.85 -3.95 -1.25
CA SER A 95 9.08 -3.69 -0.48
C SER A 95 9.67 -2.34 -0.88
N THR A 96 10.25 -1.61 0.07
CA THR A 96 11.07 -0.41 -0.21
C THR A 96 12.27 -0.69 -1.12
N ARG A 97 12.63 -1.97 -1.32
CA ARG A 97 13.71 -2.41 -2.23
C ARG A 97 13.24 -2.65 -3.66
N GLN A 98 11.93 -2.62 -3.94
CA GLN A 98 11.41 -2.77 -5.29
C GLN A 98 11.57 -1.46 -6.07
N ASP A 99 11.70 -1.56 -7.39
CA ASP A 99 11.83 -0.42 -8.28
C ASP A 99 10.56 0.46 -8.21
N TYR A 100 10.76 1.70 -7.76
CA TYR A 100 9.69 2.65 -7.56
C TYR A 100 8.96 3.04 -8.86
N LEU A 101 9.67 3.15 -9.99
CA LEU A 101 9.05 3.48 -11.27
C LEU A 101 8.16 2.34 -11.76
N ALA A 102 8.59 1.10 -11.54
CA ALA A 102 7.77 -0.08 -11.84
C ALA A 102 6.47 -0.09 -11.00
N LEU A 103 6.55 0.31 -9.73
CA LEU A 103 5.38 0.42 -8.85
C LEU A 103 4.42 1.52 -9.31
N LEU A 104 4.93 2.69 -9.71
CA LEU A 104 4.10 3.76 -10.27
C LEU A 104 3.39 3.32 -11.56
N TYR A 105 4.08 2.59 -12.43
CA TYR A 105 3.48 2.00 -13.62
C TYR A 105 2.34 1.04 -13.27
N LEU A 106 2.53 0.17 -12.27
CA LEU A 106 1.49 -0.74 -11.79
C LEU A 106 0.24 0.01 -11.29
N VAL A 107 0.42 1.11 -10.54
CA VAL A 107 -0.70 1.97 -10.11
C VAL A 107 -1.44 2.60 -11.29
N GLN A 108 -0.74 2.95 -12.37
CA GLN A 108 -1.38 3.53 -13.55
C GLN A 108 -2.21 2.51 -14.33
N ILE A 109 -1.70 1.29 -14.51
CA ILE A 109 -2.40 0.26 -15.29
C ILE A 109 -3.46 -0.50 -14.49
N SER A 110 -3.41 -0.46 -13.14
CA SER A 110 -4.45 -1.05 -12.28
C SER A 110 -5.74 -0.22 -12.25
N ARG A 111 -5.77 0.91 -12.97
CA ARG A 111 -6.96 1.73 -13.16
C ARG A 111 -7.88 1.06 -14.19
N PRO A 112 -9.18 0.86 -13.89
CA PRO A 112 -10.16 0.49 -14.90
C PRO A 112 -10.35 1.60 -15.95
#